data_AF-A0AAV7NS10-F1
#
_entry.id   AF-A0AAV7NS10-F1
#
_cell.length_a   1.000
_cell.length_b   1.000
_cell.length_c   1.000
_cell.angle_alpha   90.00
_cell.angle_beta   90.00
_cell.angle_gamma   90.00
#
_symmetry.space_group_name_H-M   'P 1'
#
loop_
_entity.id
_entity.type
_entity.pdbx_description
1 polymer ?
#
loop_
_entity_poly.entity_id
_entity_poly.type
_entity_poly.pdbx_seq_one_letter_code
_entity_poly.pdbx_strand_id
1 'polypeptide(L)'
;MGQVRRWRHPPVYRPLVDLSTMEERHVIVTYRLDRATIQELCAQLEPDLMSAIRHPTGIPPLVQVLSVLHFLASASFQTTVAIVSGMSQPMFSNVLSIVLSALLKHMRSYIVFPQVEDLPTVKVDFYALGHIPNIIGAIDGTHGALVPPHRSEQVYRNRMSYHSMNVQMVCLADQYISHVNAKFPGSVPFLQEDGPEGGLVAAVEPVDSEEDEAEEEDIDNGNKVIQQYFQ
;
A
#
# COMPACT_ATOMS: atom_id res chain seq x y z
N MET A 1 5.24 40.55 -34.12
CA MET A 1 4.19 39.51 -34.04
C MET A 1 4.03 39.10 -32.58
N GLY A 2 3.04 39.66 -31.88
CA GLY A 2 2.79 39.36 -30.47
C GLY A 2 2.06 38.02 -30.32
N GLN A 3 2.60 37.11 -29.51
CA GLN A 3 1.93 35.85 -29.19
C GLN A 3 0.67 36.12 -28.37
N VAL A 4 -0.50 35.86 -28.96
CA VAL A 4 -1.78 35.85 -28.25
C VAL A 4 -1.76 34.65 -27.30
N ARG A 5 -1.52 34.90 -26.01
CA ARG A 5 -1.77 33.89 -24.96
C ARG A 5 -3.27 33.63 -24.95
N ARG A 6 -3.70 32.48 -25.48
CA ARG A 6 -5.08 31.99 -25.31
C ARG A 6 -5.37 31.90 -23.82
N TRP A 7 -6.27 32.74 -23.34
CA TRP A 7 -6.89 32.57 -22.03
C TRP A 7 -7.62 31.23 -22.03
N ARG A 8 -7.11 30.26 -21.28
CA ARG A 8 -7.87 29.05 -20.99
C ARG A 8 -8.82 29.42 -19.85
N HIS A 9 -10.11 29.38 -20.13
CA HIS A 9 -11.08 29.38 -19.04
C HIS A 9 -10.75 28.21 -18.11
N PRO A 10 -10.73 28.42 -16.78
CA PRO A 10 -10.60 27.31 -15.85
C PRO A 10 -11.71 26.30 -16.17
N PRO A 11 -11.40 24.99 -16.27
CA PRO A 11 -12.42 23.99 -16.48
C PRO A 11 -13.44 24.10 -15.34
N VAL A 12 -14.70 24.34 -15.70
CA VAL A 12 -15.81 24.30 -14.73
C VAL A 12 -16.10 22.83 -14.47
N TYR A 13 -15.49 22.28 -13.42
CA TYR A 13 -15.81 20.95 -12.95
C TYR A 13 -17.16 20.98 -12.23
N ARG A 14 -18.15 20.27 -12.78
CA ARG A 14 -19.41 20.01 -12.07
C ARG A 14 -19.24 18.70 -11.32
N PRO A 15 -19.25 18.69 -9.97
CA PRO A 15 -19.18 17.45 -9.23
C PRO A 15 -20.37 16.56 -9.62
N LEU A 16 -20.06 15.39 -10.17
CA LEU A 16 -21.05 14.34 -10.42
C LEU A 16 -21.42 13.60 -9.13
N VAL A 17 -20.59 13.73 -8.09
CA VAL A 17 -20.74 13.02 -6.83
C VAL A 17 -20.63 14.01 -5.67
N ASP A 18 -21.64 14.02 -4.82
CA ASP A 18 -21.65 14.71 -3.54
C ASP A 18 -21.68 13.68 -2.41
N LEU A 19 -20.53 13.49 -1.77
CA LEU A 19 -20.34 12.55 -0.67
C LEU A 19 -21.32 12.80 0.49
N SER A 20 -21.74 14.05 0.70
CA SER A 20 -22.65 14.40 1.81
C SER A 20 -24.05 13.83 1.63
N THR A 21 -24.47 13.63 0.38
CA THR A 21 -25.82 13.16 0.00
C THR A 21 -25.93 11.65 -0.13
N MET A 22 -24.81 10.93 -0.19
CA MET A 22 -24.81 9.47 -0.31
C MET A 22 -25.17 8.81 1.02
N GLU A 23 -25.80 7.64 0.96
CA GLU A 23 -26.02 6.81 2.16
C GLU A 23 -24.71 6.10 2.56
N GLU A 24 -24.45 5.97 3.86
CA GLU A 24 -23.16 5.46 4.37
C GLU A 24 -22.80 4.06 3.84
N ARG A 25 -23.79 3.14 3.77
CA ARG A 25 -23.58 1.81 3.19
C ARG A 25 -23.09 1.88 1.74
N HIS A 26 -23.57 2.87 0.98
CA HIS A 26 -23.18 3.04 -0.41
C HIS A 26 -21.75 3.57 -0.49
N VAL A 27 -21.38 4.51 0.38
CA VAL A 27 -20.00 5.00 0.49
C VAL A 27 -19.03 3.85 0.76
N ILE A 28 -19.30 3.01 1.76
CA ILE A 28 -18.44 1.87 2.11
C ILE A 28 -18.33 0.86 0.95
N VAL A 29 -19.45 0.53 0.29
CA VAL A 29 -19.43 -0.41 -0.84
C VAL A 29 -18.64 0.16 -2.03
N THR A 30 -18.79 1.45 -2.31
CA THR A 30 -18.17 2.11 -3.47
C THR A 30 -16.68 2.41 -3.25
N TYR A 31 -16.29 2.82 -2.05
CA TYR A 31 -14.95 3.34 -1.77
C TYR A 31 -14.14 2.48 -0.80
N ARG A 32 -14.74 1.44 -0.20
CA ARG A 32 -14.15 0.58 0.84
C ARG A 32 -13.76 1.29 2.13
N LEU A 33 -14.17 2.54 2.28
CA LEU A 33 -13.95 3.39 3.44
C LEU A 33 -15.27 4.07 3.81
N ASP A 34 -15.45 4.37 5.09
CA ASP A 34 -16.55 5.22 5.53
C ASP A 34 -16.28 6.70 5.20
N ARG A 35 -17.33 7.51 5.30
CA ARG A 35 -17.31 8.94 4.98
C ARG A 35 -16.33 9.71 5.85
N ALA A 36 -16.26 9.41 7.14
CA ALA A 36 -15.41 10.12 8.08
C ALA A 36 -13.94 9.90 7.74
N THR A 37 -13.56 8.65 7.46
CA THR A 37 -12.22 8.24 7.04
C THR A 37 -11.84 8.88 5.71
N ILE A 38 -12.77 8.96 4.75
CA ILE A 38 -12.53 9.64 3.47
C ILE A 38 -12.28 11.14 3.69
N GLN A 39 -13.04 11.79 4.56
CA GLN A 39 -12.88 13.21 4.87
C GLN A 39 -11.54 13.48 5.56
N GLU A 40 -11.19 12.65 6.53
CA GLU A 40 -9.90 12.71 7.22
C GLU A 40 -8.74 12.51 6.24
N LEU A 41 -8.80 11.46 5.42
CA LEU A 41 -7.81 11.19 4.38
C LEU A 41 -7.69 12.37 3.41
N CYS A 42 -8.81 12.95 2.99
CA CYS A 42 -8.81 14.11 2.11
C CYS A 42 -8.11 15.31 2.76
N ALA A 43 -8.37 15.58 4.04
CA ALA A 43 -7.71 16.66 4.77
C ALA A 43 -6.20 16.43 4.92
N GLN A 44 -5.78 15.19 5.19
CA GLN A 44 -4.36 14.83 5.28
C GLN A 44 -3.62 14.99 3.94
N LEU A 45 -4.28 14.66 2.82
CA LEU A 45 -3.68 14.74 1.48
C LEU A 45 -3.78 16.14 0.86
N GLU A 46 -4.67 17.02 1.34
CA GLU A 46 -4.92 18.34 0.77
C GLU A 46 -3.64 19.19 0.53
N PRO A 47 -2.66 19.25 1.45
CA PRO A 47 -1.42 19.98 1.22
C PRO A 47 -0.64 19.48 0.00
N ASP A 48 -0.60 18.16 -0.22
CA ASP A 48 0.09 17.55 -1.35
C ASP A 48 -0.69 17.73 -2.67
N LEU A 49 -2.03 17.70 -2.60
CA LEU A 49 -2.91 17.86 -3.75
C LEU A 49 -3.02 19.32 -4.22
N MET A 50 -2.80 20.28 -3.30
CA MET A 50 -2.82 21.72 -3.58
C MET A 50 -1.43 22.31 -3.86
N SER A 51 -0.34 21.72 -3.33
CA SER A 51 1.03 22.24 -3.50
C SER A 51 1.66 21.96 -4.88
N ALA A 52 0.92 21.39 -5.84
CA ALA A 52 1.40 21.30 -7.21
C ALA A 52 1.30 22.69 -7.87
N ILE A 53 2.45 23.35 -8.06
CA ILE A 53 2.68 24.70 -8.62
C ILE A 53 2.00 24.97 -10.00
N ARG A 54 1.24 24.02 -10.54
CA ARG A 54 0.16 24.26 -11.50
C ARG A 54 -0.92 23.26 -11.13
N HIS A 55 -2.09 23.67 -10.64
CA HIS A 55 -3.29 22.81 -10.69
C HIS A 55 -3.56 22.53 -12.19
N PRO A 56 -3.14 21.38 -12.77
CA PRO A 56 -3.21 21.21 -14.22
C PRO A 56 -4.64 20.85 -14.65
N THR A 57 -5.46 20.40 -13.70
CA THR A 57 -6.75 19.75 -13.93
C THR A 57 -7.94 20.60 -13.47
N GLY A 58 -7.77 21.51 -12.49
CA GLY A 58 -8.87 22.27 -11.89
C GLY A 58 -9.86 21.41 -11.10
N ILE A 59 -9.45 20.20 -10.70
CA ILE A 59 -10.31 19.23 -10.00
C ILE A 59 -10.15 19.40 -8.48
N PRO A 60 -11.25 19.52 -7.71
CA PRO A 60 -11.20 19.59 -6.25
C PRO A 60 -10.49 18.38 -5.60
N PRO A 61 -9.73 18.56 -4.50
CA PRO A 61 -9.04 17.47 -3.81
C PRO A 61 -9.93 16.27 -3.48
N LEU A 62 -11.13 16.52 -2.93
CA LEU A 62 -12.10 15.48 -2.61
C LEU A 62 -12.47 14.62 -3.83
N VAL A 63 -12.67 15.25 -4.98
CA VAL A 63 -13.01 14.54 -6.23
C VAL A 63 -11.84 13.69 -6.70
N GLN A 64 -10.61 14.19 -6.58
CA GLN A 64 -9.41 13.44 -6.91
C GLN A 64 -9.30 12.18 -6.04
N VAL A 65 -9.46 12.34 -4.72
CA VAL A 65 -9.42 11.25 -3.74
C VAL A 65 -10.53 10.23 -4.02
N LEU A 66 -11.79 10.65 -4.15
CA LEU A 66 -12.92 9.76 -4.43
C LEU A 66 -12.74 8.99 -5.74
N SER A 67 -12.23 9.64 -6.79
CA SER A 67 -12.00 8.99 -8.09
C SER A 67 -10.94 7.89 -7.98
N VAL A 68 -9.87 8.15 -7.24
CA VAL A 68 -8.79 7.18 -7.04
C VAL A 68 -9.23 6.06 -6.10
N LEU A 69 -9.94 6.36 -5.02
CA LEU A 69 -10.52 5.34 -4.14
C LEU A 69 -11.49 4.43 -4.90
N HIS A 70 -12.36 4.98 -5.75
CA HIS A 70 -13.26 4.19 -6.57
C HIS A 70 -12.49 3.25 -7.51
N PHE A 71 -11.40 3.72 -8.11
CA PHE A 71 -10.54 2.89 -8.97
C PHE A 71 -9.87 1.75 -8.19
N LEU A 72 -9.30 2.04 -7.02
CA LEU A 72 -8.67 1.03 -6.17
C LEU A 72 -9.68 0.02 -5.62
N ALA A 73 -10.86 0.48 -5.23
CA ALA A 73 -11.95 -0.35 -4.69
C ALA A 73 -12.60 -1.28 -5.72
N SER A 74 -12.75 -0.81 -6.96
CA SER A 74 -13.40 -1.54 -8.05
C SER A 74 -12.45 -2.39 -8.88
N ALA A 75 -11.13 -2.12 -8.82
CA ALA A 75 -10.12 -2.67 -9.71
C ALA A 75 -10.50 -2.56 -11.21
N SER A 76 -11.25 -1.51 -11.56
CA SER A 76 -11.79 -1.29 -12.91
C SER A 76 -10.77 -0.62 -13.83
N PHE A 77 -11.13 -0.43 -15.10
CA PHE A 77 -10.29 0.26 -16.07
C PHE A 77 -10.31 1.77 -15.83
N GLN A 78 -9.16 2.42 -16.03
CA GLN A 78 -9.04 3.88 -15.89
C GLN A 78 -10.03 4.65 -16.78
N THR A 79 -10.32 4.13 -17.97
CA THR A 79 -11.31 4.71 -18.90
C THR A 79 -12.71 4.75 -18.30
N THR A 80 -13.15 3.65 -17.68
CA THR A 80 -14.46 3.54 -17.04
C THR A 80 -14.58 4.50 -15.87
N VAL A 81 -13.60 4.50 -14.97
CA VAL A 81 -13.62 5.37 -13.78
C VAL A 81 -13.51 6.84 -14.17
N ALA A 82 -12.69 7.17 -15.18
CA ALA A 82 -12.59 8.53 -15.69
C ALA A 82 -13.95 9.06 -16.18
N ILE A 83 -14.71 8.25 -16.92
CA ILE A 83 -16.06 8.62 -17.40
C ILE A 83 -17.00 8.87 -16.20
N VAL A 84 -17.03 7.97 -15.22
CA VAL A 84 -17.88 8.10 -14.03
C VAL A 84 -17.54 9.36 -13.23
N SER A 85 -16.25 9.70 -13.13
CA SER A 85 -15.79 10.90 -12.44
C SER A 85 -15.87 12.18 -13.26
N GLY A 86 -16.34 12.13 -14.52
CA GLY A 86 -16.46 13.30 -15.41
C GLY A 86 -15.13 13.84 -15.92
N MET A 87 -14.13 12.98 -16.09
CA MET A 87 -12.80 13.33 -16.56
C MET A 87 -12.37 12.52 -17.79
N SER A 88 -11.40 13.04 -18.55
CA SER A 88 -10.75 12.26 -19.61
C SER A 88 -9.77 11.25 -19.00
N GLN A 89 -9.53 10.13 -19.67
CA GLN A 89 -8.59 9.11 -19.17
C GLN A 89 -7.17 9.66 -18.92
N PRO A 90 -6.59 10.53 -19.78
CA PRO A 90 -5.28 11.13 -19.48
C PRO A 90 -5.29 12.02 -18.23
N MET A 91 -6.41 12.70 -17.98
CA MET A 91 -6.58 13.50 -16.76
C MET A 91 -6.66 12.60 -15.52
N PHE A 92 -7.43 11.51 -15.59
CA PHE A 92 -7.49 10.51 -14.53
C PHE A 92 -6.12 9.89 -14.25
N SER A 93 -5.36 9.55 -15.28
CA SER A 93 -4.00 9.00 -15.11
C SER A 93 -3.10 9.96 -14.32
N ASN A 94 -3.16 11.27 -14.60
CA ASN A 94 -2.39 12.26 -13.84
C ASN A 94 -2.88 12.36 -12.39
N VAL A 95 -4.21 12.40 -12.18
CA VAL A 95 -4.80 12.43 -10.84
C VAL A 95 -4.40 11.20 -10.03
N LEU A 96 -4.44 10.02 -10.64
CA LEU A 96 -4.02 8.76 -10.03
C LEU A 96 -2.57 8.84 -9.55
N SER A 97 -1.65 9.28 -10.41
CA SER A 97 -0.24 9.44 -10.03
C SER A 97 -0.04 10.44 -8.88
N ILE A 98 -0.76 11.56 -8.89
CA ILE A 98 -0.64 12.59 -7.84
C ILE A 98 -1.15 12.05 -6.49
N VAL A 99 -2.35 11.47 -6.46
CA VAL A 99 -2.96 10.95 -5.23
C VAL A 99 -2.17 9.77 -4.68
N LEU A 100 -1.74 8.82 -5.52
CA LEU A 100 -0.87 7.73 -5.08
C LEU A 100 0.45 8.25 -4.52
N SER A 101 1.08 9.24 -5.16
CA SER A 101 2.31 9.83 -4.63
C SER A 101 2.09 10.49 -3.26
N ALA A 102 0.94 11.13 -3.05
CA ALA A 102 0.59 11.71 -1.76
C ALA A 102 0.37 10.62 -0.71
N LEU A 103 -0.40 9.57 -1.03
CA LEU A 103 -0.63 8.42 -0.15
C LEU A 103 0.68 7.75 0.29
N LEU A 104 1.61 7.55 -0.65
CA LEU A 104 2.91 6.93 -0.35
C LEU A 104 3.75 7.73 0.65
N LYS A 105 3.60 9.06 0.74
CA LYS A 105 4.29 9.88 1.74
C LYS A 105 3.82 9.59 3.16
N HIS A 106 2.54 9.24 3.32
CA HIS A 106 1.91 8.95 4.61
C HIS A 106 1.93 7.45 4.95
N MET A 107 2.35 6.59 4.03
CA MET A 107 2.35 5.12 4.19
C MET A 107 3.01 4.66 5.50
N ARG A 108 4.14 5.28 5.89
CA ARG A 108 4.89 4.93 7.10
C ARG A 108 4.16 5.25 8.41
N SER A 109 3.08 6.04 8.36
CA SER A 109 2.24 6.30 9.53
C SER A 109 1.16 5.24 9.74
N TYR A 110 0.90 4.42 8.71
CA TYR A 110 -0.19 3.41 8.71
C TYR A 110 0.32 1.97 8.64
N ILE A 111 1.43 1.73 7.93
CA ILE A 111 2.05 0.41 7.79
C ILE A 111 3.36 0.44 8.57
N VAL A 112 3.32 -0.10 9.78
CA VAL A 112 4.46 -0.10 10.72
C VAL A 112 4.64 -1.51 11.27
N PHE A 113 5.87 -2.01 11.18
CA PHE A 113 6.23 -3.28 11.78
C PHE A 113 6.41 -3.11 13.30
N PRO A 114 5.89 -4.04 14.13
CA PRO A 114 6.01 -3.97 15.60
C PRO A 114 7.47 -3.77 16.03
N GLN A 115 7.69 -2.89 17.01
CA GLN A 115 9.00 -2.75 17.63
C GLN A 115 9.19 -3.80 18.72
N VAL A 116 10.40 -3.89 19.26
CA VAL A 116 10.78 -4.88 20.29
C VAL A 116 9.83 -4.78 21.50
N GLU A 117 9.40 -3.58 21.85
CA GLU A 117 8.50 -3.32 22.96
C GLU A 117 7.07 -3.85 22.72
N ASP A 118 6.67 -3.99 21.45
CA ASP A 118 5.34 -4.46 21.04
C ASP A 118 5.26 -6.00 20.93
N LEU A 119 6.40 -6.67 20.74
CA LEU A 119 6.47 -8.12 20.48
C LEU A 119 5.75 -8.98 21.54
N PRO A 120 5.84 -8.70 22.85
CA PRO A 120 5.12 -9.50 23.84
C PRO A 120 3.61 -9.51 23.61
N THR A 121 3.04 -8.35 23.24
CA THR A 121 1.61 -8.22 22.94
C THR A 121 1.26 -8.98 21.67
N VAL A 122 2.05 -8.81 20.59
CA VAL A 122 1.81 -9.50 19.31
C VAL A 122 1.83 -11.02 19.50
N LYS A 123 2.79 -11.56 20.26
CA LYS A 123 2.88 -12.99 20.57
C LYS A 123 1.63 -13.50 21.29
N VAL A 124 1.12 -12.74 22.26
CA VAL A 124 -0.11 -13.08 23.00
C VAL A 124 -1.32 -13.09 22.06
N ASP A 125 -1.44 -12.10 21.18
CA ASP A 125 -2.58 -12.00 20.26
C ASP A 125 -2.63 -13.16 19.26
N PHE A 126 -1.49 -13.55 18.69
CA PHE A 126 -1.43 -14.72 17.82
C PHE A 126 -1.67 -16.03 18.56
N TYR A 127 -1.17 -16.16 19.79
CA TYR A 127 -1.44 -17.33 20.62
C TYR A 127 -2.94 -17.46 20.92
N ALA A 128 -3.64 -16.34 21.14
CA ALA A 128 -5.08 -16.34 21.35
C ALA A 128 -5.88 -16.78 20.12
N LEU A 129 -5.38 -16.54 18.91
CA LEU A 129 -6.05 -16.92 17.66
C LEU A 129 -5.91 -18.40 17.30
N GLY A 130 -4.73 -18.98 17.52
CA GLY A 130 -4.39 -20.30 16.96
C GLY A 130 -3.57 -21.21 17.86
N HIS A 131 -3.26 -20.79 19.10
CA HIS A 131 -2.41 -21.53 20.04
C HIS A 131 -1.00 -21.84 19.53
N ILE A 132 -0.50 -21.04 18.58
CA ILE A 132 0.86 -21.15 18.08
C ILE A 132 1.72 -20.11 18.83
N PRO A 133 2.72 -20.54 19.60
CA PRO A 133 3.56 -19.62 20.38
C PRO A 133 4.51 -18.82 19.48
N ASN A 134 4.98 -17.69 20.00
CA ASN A 134 6.08 -16.89 19.45
C ASN A 134 5.89 -16.30 18.05
N ILE A 135 4.67 -16.29 17.48
CA ILE A 135 4.40 -15.61 16.21
C ILE A 135 4.43 -14.09 16.41
N ILE A 136 5.20 -13.39 15.57
CA ILE A 136 5.25 -11.92 15.52
C ILE A 136 4.64 -11.33 14.23
N GLY A 137 4.16 -12.18 13.32
CA GLY A 137 3.48 -11.79 12.09
C GLY A 137 3.19 -12.96 11.17
N ALA A 138 2.09 -12.87 10.41
CA ALA A 138 1.73 -13.81 9.36
C ALA A 138 2.20 -13.29 8.01
N ILE A 139 3.04 -14.05 7.31
CA ILE A 139 3.62 -13.66 6.02
C ILE A 139 2.87 -14.39 4.90
N ASP A 140 2.43 -13.64 3.89
CA ASP A 140 1.93 -14.21 2.65
C ASP A 140 2.41 -13.37 1.46
N GLY A 141 2.32 -13.92 0.26
CA GLY A 141 2.67 -13.19 -0.94
C GLY A 141 1.68 -13.40 -2.09
N THR A 142 1.53 -12.36 -2.88
CA THR A 142 0.60 -12.29 -4.01
C THR A 142 1.28 -11.79 -5.27
N HIS A 143 0.76 -12.19 -6.42
CA HIS A 143 1.26 -11.78 -7.72
C HIS A 143 0.38 -10.68 -8.31
N GLY A 144 0.92 -9.46 -8.39
CA GLY A 144 0.28 -8.33 -9.07
C GLY A 144 0.55 -8.39 -10.57
N ALA A 145 -0.45 -8.75 -11.37
CA ALA A 145 -0.30 -8.85 -12.83
C ALA A 145 0.13 -7.50 -13.45
N LEU A 146 1.06 -7.55 -14.41
CA LEU A 146 1.56 -6.35 -15.08
C LEU A 146 1.96 -6.61 -16.53
N VAL A 147 2.13 -5.52 -17.28
CA VAL A 147 2.78 -5.54 -18.59
C VAL A 147 4.26 -5.24 -18.40
N PRO A 148 5.16 -6.19 -18.62
CA PRO A 148 6.56 -6.00 -18.30
C PRO A 148 7.28 -5.20 -19.41
N PRO A 149 8.41 -4.57 -19.09
CA PRO A 149 9.28 -4.00 -20.11
C PRO A 149 9.85 -5.09 -21.04
N HIS A 150 9.79 -4.86 -22.35
CA HIS A 150 10.20 -5.82 -23.39
C HIS A 150 11.60 -6.44 -23.18
N ARG A 151 12.56 -5.68 -22.63
CA ARG A 151 13.95 -6.14 -22.49
C ARG A 151 14.17 -7.11 -21.34
N SER A 152 13.26 -7.17 -20.36
CA SER A 152 13.38 -8.01 -19.16
C SER A 152 12.09 -8.75 -18.84
N GLU A 153 11.24 -8.99 -19.83
CA GLU A 153 9.97 -9.71 -19.69
C GLU A 153 10.10 -11.04 -18.91
N GLN A 154 11.17 -11.80 -19.19
CA GLN A 154 11.39 -13.10 -18.58
C GLN A 154 11.51 -13.06 -17.05
N VAL A 155 12.03 -11.99 -16.45
CA VAL A 155 12.14 -11.90 -14.98
C VAL A 155 10.79 -11.68 -14.30
N TYR A 156 9.79 -11.20 -15.05
CA TYR A 156 8.44 -11.00 -14.51
C TYR A 156 7.56 -12.24 -14.65
N ARG A 157 8.03 -13.28 -15.37
CA ARG A 157 7.24 -14.48 -15.63
C ARG A 157 7.19 -15.37 -14.39
N ASN A 158 5.99 -15.59 -13.88
CA ASN A 158 5.76 -16.43 -12.70
C ASN A 158 5.49 -17.90 -13.06
N ARG A 159 5.30 -18.72 -12.03
CA ARG A 159 4.99 -20.17 -12.14
C ARG A 159 3.65 -20.44 -12.83
N MET A 160 2.71 -19.50 -12.77
CA MET A 160 1.42 -19.57 -13.46
C MET A 160 1.49 -19.10 -14.92
N SER A 161 2.70 -18.88 -15.46
CA SER A 161 2.95 -18.49 -16.85
C SER A 161 2.36 -17.13 -17.26
N TYR A 162 2.19 -16.20 -16.32
CA TYR A 162 1.88 -14.79 -16.63
C TYR A 162 2.90 -13.83 -15.99
N HIS A 163 2.90 -12.57 -16.43
CA HIS A 163 3.83 -11.55 -15.95
C HIS A 163 3.28 -10.83 -14.72
N SER A 164 4.09 -10.70 -13.68
CA SER A 164 3.67 -10.12 -12.40
C SER A 164 4.81 -9.48 -11.61
N MET A 165 4.47 -8.59 -10.69
CA MET A 165 5.27 -8.28 -9.50
C MET A 165 4.97 -9.32 -8.43
N ASN A 166 6.00 -9.76 -7.71
CA ASN A 166 5.82 -10.47 -6.45
C ASN A 166 5.66 -9.43 -5.33
N VAL A 167 4.57 -9.52 -4.56
CA VAL A 167 4.26 -8.64 -3.44
C VAL A 167 4.12 -9.49 -2.19
N GLN A 168 5.05 -9.35 -1.25
CA GLN A 168 4.98 -9.97 0.07
C GLN A 168 4.35 -8.98 1.06
N MET A 169 3.54 -9.49 1.98
CA MET A 169 2.95 -8.71 3.05
C MET A 169 3.07 -9.45 4.37
N VAL A 170 3.19 -8.69 5.45
CA VAL A 170 3.09 -9.20 6.82
C VAL A 170 1.83 -8.62 7.46
N CYS A 171 1.02 -9.49 8.05
CA CYS A 171 -0.19 -9.12 8.78
C CYS A 171 -0.05 -9.49 10.26
N LEU A 172 -0.62 -8.68 11.13
CA LEU A 172 -0.74 -8.96 12.55
C LEU A 172 -2.02 -9.73 12.87
N ALA A 173 -2.17 -10.15 14.12
CA ALA A 173 -3.31 -10.93 14.61
C ALA A 173 -4.67 -10.20 14.44
N ASP A 174 -4.67 -8.87 14.56
CA ASP A 174 -5.82 -8.01 14.35
C ASP A 174 -6.12 -7.71 12.86
N GLN A 175 -5.44 -8.40 11.94
CA GLN A 175 -5.59 -8.29 10.49
C GLN A 175 -5.07 -6.97 9.89
N TYR A 176 -4.31 -6.16 10.64
CA TYR A 176 -3.59 -5.03 10.05
C TYR A 176 -2.35 -5.49 9.30
N ILE A 177 -2.10 -4.84 8.17
CA ILE A 177 -0.87 -5.01 7.38
C ILE A 177 0.23 -4.18 8.05
N SER A 178 1.26 -4.84 8.56
CA SER A 178 2.40 -4.21 9.24
C SER A 178 3.61 -3.99 8.33
N HIS A 179 3.70 -4.75 7.23
CA HIS A 179 4.78 -4.60 6.27
C HIS A 179 4.36 -5.02 4.86
N VAL A 180 4.93 -4.37 3.83
CA VAL A 180 4.68 -4.69 2.42
C VAL A 180 5.99 -4.55 1.63
N ASN A 181 6.35 -5.59 0.89
CA ASN A 181 7.47 -5.58 -0.05
C ASN A 181 7.00 -5.93 -1.47
N ALA A 182 7.06 -4.95 -2.37
CA ALA A 182 6.68 -5.08 -3.78
C ALA A 182 7.87 -4.81 -4.72
N LYS A 183 9.10 -5.16 -4.31
CA LYS A 183 10.33 -4.86 -5.06
C LYS A 183 10.76 -5.95 -6.04
N PHE A 184 10.20 -7.16 -5.93
CA PHE A 184 10.68 -8.33 -6.67
C PHE A 184 9.78 -8.68 -7.87
N PRO A 185 10.37 -9.11 -9.00
CA PRO A 185 9.59 -9.52 -10.16
C PRO A 185 9.07 -10.95 -9.99
N GLY A 186 8.06 -11.33 -10.78
CA GLY A 186 7.29 -12.56 -10.60
C GLY A 186 8.05 -13.88 -10.74
N SER A 187 9.27 -13.88 -11.31
CA SER A 187 10.12 -15.07 -11.35
C SER A 187 10.79 -15.38 -10.00
N VAL A 188 10.86 -14.41 -9.09
CA VAL A 188 11.51 -14.57 -7.78
C VAL A 188 10.66 -15.49 -6.89
N PRO A 189 11.24 -16.56 -6.32
CA PRO A 189 10.55 -17.39 -5.34
C PRO A 189 10.17 -16.58 -4.10
N PHE A 190 9.07 -16.94 -3.44
CA PHE A 190 8.58 -16.27 -2.22
C PHE A 190 9.60 -16.17 -1.07
N LEU A 191 10.65 -16.98 -1.08
CA LEU A 191 11.67 -17.08 -0.03
C LEU A 191 13.02 -16.51 -0.46
N GLN A 192 13.06 -15.51 -1.34
CA GLN A 192 14.32 -14.81 -1.59
C GLN A 192 14.53 -13.76 -0.49
N GLU A 193 15.09 -14.27 0.60
CA GLU A 193 15.72 -13.55 1.70
C GLU A 193 16.69 -12.47 1.18
N ASP A 194 16.76 -11.33 1.86
CA ASP A 194 17.93 -10.44 1.80
C ASP A 194 19.05 -10.92 2.78
N GLY A 195 19.01 -12.19 3.23
CA GLY A 195 19.91 -12.80 4.21
C GLY A 195 20.05 -14.33 4.08
N PRO A 196 20.95 -14.99 4.85
CA PRO A 196 21.38 -16.37 4.57
C PRO A 196 20.48 -17.50 5.10
N GLU A 197 19.35 -17.25 5.78
CA GLU A 197 18.60 -18.32 6.45
C GLU A 197 17.12 -18.38 6.05
N GLY A 198 16.86 -19.07 4.94
CA GLY A 198 15.51 -19.32 4.44
C GLY A 198 14.68 -20.22 5.33
N GLY A 199 13.49 -19.76 5.70
CA GLY A 199 12.45 -20.57 6.31
C GLY A 199 11.07 -19.98 6.03
N LEU A 200 10.10 -20.85 5.73
CA LEU A 200 8.69 -20.48 5.76
C LEU A 200 8.31 -20.35 7.24
N VAL A 201 8.27 -19.14 7.77
CA VAL A 201 8.00 -18.91 9.20
C VAL A 201 7.06 -17.70 9.30
N ALA A 202 6.00 -17.82 10.11
CA ALA A 202 5.64 -16.67 10.94
C ALA A 202 6.96 -16.12 11.49
N ALA A 203 7.24 -14.82 11.48
CA ALA A 203 8.50 -14.41 12.12
C ALA A 203 8.42 -14.88 13.59
N VAL A 204 9.18 -15.93 13.92
CA VAL A 204 9.09 -16.67 15.18
C VAL A 204 10.40 -16.37 15.85
N GLU A 205 10.33 -15.73 17.01
CA GLU A 205 11.54 -15.61 17.81
C GLU A 205 11.94 -17.00 18.31
N PRO A 206 13.25 -17.33 18.25
CA PRO A 206 13.76 -18.57 18.80
C PRO A 206 13.35 -18.68 20.27
N VAL A 207 13.03 -19.90 20.69
CA VAL A 207 12.75 -20.21 22.09
C VAL A 207 14.10 -20.24 22.80
N ASP A 208 14.33 -19.31 23.73
CA ASP A 208 15.45 -19.42 24.67
C ASP A 208 15.27 -20.71 25.48
N SER A 209 16.01 -21.75 25.11
CA SER A 209 16.18 -22.91 25.97
C SER A 209 17.13 -22.52 27.10
N GLU A 210 16.62 -22.46 28.32
CA GLU A 210 17.44 -22.43 29.54
C GLU A 210 18.42 -23.61 29.50
N GLU A 211 19.70 -23.34 29.21
CA GLU A 211 20.87 -23.89 29.90
C GLU A 211 22.18 -23.29 29.32
N ASP A 212 22.98 -22.76 30.25
CA ASP A 212 24.40 -22.41 30.22
C ASP A 212 24.86 -21.03 29.69
N GLU A 213 25.45 -20.31 30.65
CA GLU A 213 26.07 -18.98 30.65
C GLU A 213 27.09 -18.78 29.50
N ALA A 214 26.66 -18.25 28.35
CA ALA A 214 27.59 -17.77 27.33
C ALA A 214 27.04 -16.75 26.29
N GLU A 215 25.96 -16.00 26.52
CA GLU A 215 25.42 -15.14 25.44
C GLU A 215 24.99 -13.74 25.92
N GLU A 216 25.96 -12.82 26.00
CA GLU A 216 25.68 -11.36 26.04
C GLU A 216 26.05 -10.68 24.71
N GLU A 217 26.73 -11.38 23.78
CA GLU A 217 27.07 -10.87 22.44
C GLU A 217 26.07 -11.29 21.33
N ASP A 218 25.27 -12.35 21.52
CA ASP A 218 24.37 -12.86 20.47
C ASP A 218 22.97 -12.21 20.44
N ILE A 219 22.49 -11.66 21.58
CA ILE A 219 21.21 -10.93 21.65
C ILE A 219 21.27 -9.62 20.84
N ASP A 220 22.43 -8.96 20.79
CA ASP A 220 22.64 -7.75 19.98
C ASP A 220 22.75 -8.09 18.46
N ASN A 221 23.17 -9.31 18.12
CA ASN A 221 23.19 -9.78 16.73
C ASN A 221 21.79 -10.19 16.24
N GLY A 222 20.98 -10.85 17.05
CA GLY A 222 19.58 -11.19 16.71
C GLY A 222 18.70 -9.94 16.49
N ASN A 223 18.87 -8.91 17.33
CA ASN A 223 18.18 -7.63 17.17
C ASN A 223 18.61 -6.86 15.90
N LYS A 224 19.88 -6.95 15.49
CA LYS A 224 20.35 -6.37 14.22
C LYS A 224 19.78 -7.10 13.01
N VAL A 225 19.64 -8.42 13.09
CA VAL A 225 19.02 -9.24 12.03
C VAL A 225 17.56 -8.77 11.83
N ILE A 226 16.73 -8.68 12.87
CA ILE A 226 15.33 -8.26 12.70
C ILE A 226 15.21 -6.82 12.13
N GLN A 227 16.05 -5.88 12.58
CA GLN A 227 16.05 -4.51 12.04
C GLN A 227 16.53 -4.42 10.58
N GLN A 228 17.39 -5.33 10.13
CA GLN A 228 17.91 -5.34 8.76
C GLN A 228 16.92 -5.95 7.75
N TYR A 229 15.96 -6.77 8.22
CA TYR A 229 14.97 -7.46 7.37
C TYR A 229 13.77 -6.58 6.98
N PHE A 230 13.55 -5.47 7.69
CA PHE A 230 12.35 -4.62 7.53
C PHE A 230 12.66 -3.12 7.25
N GLN A 231 13.89 -2.79 6.80
CA GLN A 231 14.28 -1.43 6.35
C GLN A 231 14.13 -1.18 4.84
#